data_AF-A0A922DY92-F1
#
_entry.id   AF-A0A922DY92-F1
#
_cell.length_a   1.000
_cell.length_b   1.000
_cell.length_c   1.000
_cell.angle_alpha   90.00
_cell.angle_beta   90.00
_cell.angle_gamma   90.00
#
_symmetry.space_group_name_H-M   'P 1'
#
loop_
_entity.id
_entity.type
_entity.pdbx_description
1 polymer ?
#
loop_
_entity_poly.entity_id
_entity_poly.type
_entity_poly.pdbx_seq_one_letter_code
_entity_poly.pdbx_strand_id
1 'polypeptide(L)'
;MGSFPTADHQHAPHQDRTFPSSAHHDDAREVEKWEKITDVGIVSCSTLAIYNLSKGHPHYDEPPPYPYLHIRNKEFPWGPDGLFERKHYHLNIRGPTSTTSGC
;
A
#
# COMPACT_ATOMS: atom_id res chain seq x y z
N MET A 1 53.12 -10.78 -68.63
CA MET A 1 52.19 -11.73 -67.97
C MET A 1 52.29 -11.50 -66.47
N GLY A 2 51.16 -11.28 -65.82
CA GLY A 2 51.00 -10.44 -64.63
C GLY A 2 51.63 -10.94 -63.33
N SER A 3 52.08 -10.00 -62.51
CA SER A 3 52.38 -10.20 -61.10
C SER A 3 51.07 -10.19 -60.30
N PHE A 4 50.84 -11.24 -59.53
CA PHE A 4 49.71 -11.36 -58.60
C PHE A 4 49.92 -10.42 -57.39
N PRO A 5 48.91 -9.68 -56.94
CA PRO A 5 49.00 -8.97 -55.67
C PRO A 5 48.82 -9.93 -54.50
N THR A 6 49.74 -9.87 -53.53
CA THR A 6 49.66 -10.57 -52.25
C THR A 6 48.46 -10.05 -51.47
N ALA A 7 47.56 -10.95 -51.05
CA ALA A 7 46.40 -10.60 -50.25
C ALA A 7 46.84 -10.11 -48.87
N ASP A 8 46.59 -8.82 -48.58
CA ASP A 8 46.69 -8.25 -47.24
C ASP A 8 45.56 -8.84 -46.39
N HIS A 9 45.91 -9.50 -45.29
CA HIS A 9 44.96 -10.08 -44.35
C HIS A 9 44.33 -8.91 -43.57
N GLN A 10 43.24 -8.35 -44.08
CA GLN A 10 42.47 -7.33 -43.37
C GLN A 10 42.00 -7.91 -42.02
N HIS A 11 42.63 -7.46 -40.94
CA HIS A 11 42.11 -7.63 -39.60
C HIS A 11 40.79 -6.85 -39.56
N ALA A 12 39.66 -7.55 -39.71
CA ALA A 12 38.35 -6.95 -39.48
C ALA A 12 38.35 -6.30 -38.09
N PRO A 13 37.77 -5.11 -37.90
CA PRO A 13 37.74 -4.47 -36.58
C PRO A 13 37.08 -5.45 -35.61
N HIS A 14 37.84 -5.88 -34.59
CA HIS A 14 37.30 -6.64 -33.48
C HIS A 14 36.26 -5.72 -32.82
N GLN A 15 34.98 -5.96 -33.10
CA GLN A 15 33.90 -5.30 -32.41
C GLN A 15 33.94 -5.83 -30.98
N ASP A 16 34.63 -5.09 -30.10
CA ASP A 16 34.55 -5.30 -28.67
C ASP A 16 33.09 -5.21 -28.29
N ARG A 17 32.55 -6.37 -27.87
CA ARG A 17 31.17 -6.50 -27.43
C ARG A 17 31.12 -5.81 -26.08
N THR A 18 30.70 -4.55 -26.07
CA THR A 18 30.44 -3.86 -24.81
C THR A 18 29.31 -4.60 -24.11
N PHE A 19 29.63 -5.29 -23.02
CA PHE A 19 28.64 -5.91 -22.17
C PHE A 19 27.76 -4.81 -21.55
N PRO A 20 26.43 -4.99 -21.44
CA PRO A 20 25.55 -4.04 -20.73
C PRO A 20 25.86 -3.90 -19.23
N SER A 21 26.91 -4.58 -18.76
CA SER A 21 27.39 -4.65 -17.37
C SER A 21 28.59 -3.72 -17.09
N SER A 22 28.90 -2.74 -17.95
CA SER A 22 29.98 -1.76 -17.70
C SER A 22 29.55 -0.71 -16.66
N ALA A 23 29.09 -1.16 -15.49
CA ALA A 23 28.24 -0.42 -14.57
C ALA A 23 28.76 -0.37 -13.12
N HIS A 24 30.07 -0.51 -12.91
CA HIS A 24 30.62 -0.46 -11.55
C HIS A 24 30.52 0.90 -10.86
N HIS A 25 30.25 1.99 -11.59
CA HIS A 25 30.10 3.34 -11.03
C HIS A 25 28.68 3.93 -11.14
N ASP A 26 27.84 3.46 -12.05
CA ASP A 26 26.49 4.01 -12.24
C ASP A 26 25.45 3.28 -11.38
N ASP A 27 25.53 1.96 -11.24
CA ASP A 27 24.56 1.18 -10.45
C ASP A 27 24.53 1.64 -8.98
N ALA A 28 25.69 1.94 -8.40
CA ALA A 28 25.80 2.43 -7.02
C ALA A 28 25.15 3.81 -6.86
N ARG A 29 25.37 4.73 -7.80
CA ARG A 29 24.78 6.08 -7.74
C ARG A 29 23.29 6.06 -8.01
N GLU A 30 22.82 5.20 -8.90
CA GLU A 30 21.40 5.05 -9.18
C GLU A 30 20.66 4.45 -7.97
N VAL A 31 21.24 3.46 -7.29
CA VAL A 31 20.67 2.93 -6.04
C VAL A 31 20.63 4.00 -4.94
N GLU A 32 21.72 4.73 -4.72
CA GLU A 32 21.75 5.83 -3.73
C GLU A 32 20.71 6.93 -4.02
N LYS A 33 20.40 7.17 -5.29
CA LYS A 33 19.36 8.14 -5.68
C LYS A 33 17.97 7.63 -5.32
N TRP A 34 17.66 6.37 -5.66
CA TRP A 34 16.37 5.78 -5.33
C TRP A 34 16.17 5.59 -3.82
N GLU A 35 17.25 5.34 -3.09
CA GLU A 35 17.25 5.31 -1.62
C GLU A 35 16.81 6.67 -1.06
N LYS A 36 17.44 7.77 -1.50
CA LYS A 36 17.06 9.13 -1.06
C LYS A 36 15.62 9.50 -1.42
N ILE A 37 15.16 9.11 -2.62
CA ILE A 37 13.76 9.34 -3.03
C ILE A 37 12.81 8.56 -2.11
N THR A 38 13.14 7.31 -1.78
CA THR A 38 12.33 6.45 -0.91
C THR A 38 12.28 7.02 0.50
N ASP A 39 13.42 7.47 1.05
CA ASP A 39 13.47 8.10 2.36
C ASP A 39 12.57 9.35 2.43
N VAL A 40 12.61 10.20 1.40
CA VAL A 40 11.68 11.34 1.30
C VAL A 40 10.23 10.88 1.22
N GLY A 41 9.95 9.80 0.49
CA GLY A 41 8.63 9.16 0.45
C GLY A 41 8.17 8.67 1.82
N ILE A 42 9.04 8.00 2.58
CA ILE A 42 8.75 7.49 3.91
C ILE A 42 8.47 8.65 4.87
N VAL A 43 9.33 9.67 4.90
CA VAL A 43 9.17 10.82 5.80
C VAL A 43 7.89 11.59 5.47
N SER A 44 7.61 11.82 4.19
CA SER A 44 6.38 12.51 3.78
C SER A 44 5.12 11.71 4.10
N CYS A 45 5.09 10.42 3.79
CA CYS A 45 3.97 9.54 4.10
C CYS A 45 3.74 9.40 5.61
N SER A 46 4.81 9.27 6.40
CA SER A 46 4.75 9.21 7.87
C SER A 46 4.19 10.50 8.46
N THR A 47 4.66 11.66 7.97
CA THR A 47 4.16 12.96 8.42
C THR A 47 2.68 13.13 8.09
N LEU A 48 2.25 12.74 6.88
CA LEU A 48 0.86 12.78 6.47
C LEU A 48 -0.02 11.83 7.28
N ALA A 49 0.48 10.64 7.62
CA ALA A 49 -0.21 9.69 8.47
C ALA A 49 -0.43 10.25 9.88
N ILE A 50 0.61 10.84 10.48
CA ILE A 50 0.51 11.50 11.79
C ILE A 50 -0.54 12.62 11.72
N TYR A 51 -0.49 13.45 10.68
CA TYR A 51 -1.46 14.54 10.52
C TYR A 51 -2.91 14.04 10.39
N ASN A 52 -3.17 13.02 9.57
CA ASN A 52 -4.53 12.47 9.39
C ASN A 52 -5.04 11.75 10.64
N LEU A 53 -4.20 10.96 11.30
CA LEU A 53 -4.58 10.22 12.51
C LEU A 53 -4.71 11.12 13.74
N SER A 54 -4.04 12.29 13.75
CA SER A 54 -4.18 13.27 14.84
C SER A 54 -5.57 13.90 14.92
N LYS A 55 -6.32 13.87 13.83
CA LYS A 55 -7.68 14.40 13.79
C LYS A 55 -8.66 13.32 14.22
N GLY A 56 -9.51 13.62 15.20
CA GLY A 56 -10.65 12.75 15.52
C GLY A 56 -11.62 12.70 14.35
N HIS A 57 -12.23 11.55 14.08
CA HIS A 57 -13.31 11.42 13.10
C HIS A 57 -14.64 11.65 13.82
N PRO A 58 -15.32 12.80 13.63
CA PRO A 58 -16.63 13.02 14.23
C PRO A 58 -17.61 11.98 13.67
N HIS A 59 -18.21 11.19 14.55
CA HIS A 59 -19.37 10.39 14.19
C HIS A 59 -20.58 11.31 14.28
N TYR A 60 -21.27 11.49 13.16
CA TYR A 60 -22.56 12.15 13.14
C TYR A 60 -23.61 11.25 13.79
N ASP A 61 -24.65 11.86 14.32
CA ASP A 61 -25.81 11.12 14.84
C ASP A 61 -26.36 10.20 13.75
N GLU A 62 -26.80 9.01 14.17
CA GLU A 62 -27.32 7.99 13.27
C GLU A 62 -28.52 8.56 12.49
N PRO A 63 -28.54 8.44 11.15
CA PRO A 63 -29.68 8.87 10.37
C PRO A 63 -30.94 8.10 10.81
N PRO A 64 -32.14 8.65 10.59
CA PRO A 64 -33.39 7.96 10.89
C PRO A 64 -33.40 6.54 10.28
N PRO A 65 -34.08 5.58 10.91
CA PRO A 65 -34.09 4.18 10.46
C PRO A 65 -34.88 4.07 9.15
N TYR A 66 -34.17 4.26 8.04
CA TYR A 66 -34.75 4.12 6.72
C TYR A 66 -34.94 2.64 6.37
N PRO A 67 -35.99 2.26 5.63
CA PRO A 67 -36.25 0.86 5.25
C PRO A 67 -35.11 0.19 4.44
N TYR A 68 -34.20 0.99 3.89
CA TYR A 68 -33.03 0.52 3.16
C TYR A 68 -31.74 0.46 4.00
N LEU A 69 -31.77 0.98 5.23
CA LEU A 69 -30.65 0.92 6.18
C LEU A 69 -30.82 -0.33 7.06
N HIS A 70 -29.73 -0.98 7.45
CA HIS A 70 -29.73 -2.17 8.31
C HIS A 70 -30.60 -3.35 7.82
N ILE A 71 -30.75 -3.52 6.50
CA ILE A 71 -31.45 -4.68 5.93
C ILE A 71 -30.68 -5.97 6.25
N ARG A 72 -31.38 -6.96 6.82
CA ARG A 72 -30.88 -8.34 7.02
C ARG A 72 -31.78 -9.33 6.27
N ASN A 73 -31.30 -9.83 5.13
CA ASN A 73 -31.97 -10.91 4.40
C ASN A 73 -31.68 -12.30 5.01
N LYS A 74 -30.55 -12.43 5.72
CA LYS A 74 -30.16 -13.61 6.50
C LYS A 74 -29.31 -13.17 7.70
N GLU A 75 -29.46 -13.87 8.81
CA GLU A 75 -28.66 -13.64 10.01
C GLU A 75 -27.18 -13.97 9.78
N PHE A 76 -26.30 -13.14 10.33
CA PHE A 76 -24.87 -13.41 10.28
C PHE A 76 -24.52 -14.56 11.24
N PRO A 77 -23.52 -15.39 10.89
CA PRO A 77 -23.15 -16.55 11.70
C PRO A 77 -22.48 -16.21 13.05
N TRP A 78 -22.09 -14.95 13.28
CA TRP A 78 -21.43 -14.49 14.51
C TRP A 78 -22.31 -13.58 15.40
N GLY A 79 -23.52 -13.21 14.96
CA GLY A 79 -24.47 -12.46 15.78
C GLY A 79 -25.19 -11.31 15.06
N PRO A 80 -25.95 -10.50 15.82
CA PRO A 80 -26.79 -9.43 15.27
C PRO A 80 -26.02 -8.28 14.64
N ASP A 81 -24.78 -8.03 15.05
CA ASP A 81 -23.99 -6.88 14.59
C ASP A 81 -23.11 -7.21 13.37
N GLY A 82 -22.76 -6.20 12.59
CA GLY A 82 -21.82 -6.34 11.47
C GLY A 82 -20.42 -6.77 11.93
N LEU A 83 -19.66 -7.41 11.05
CA LEU A 83 -18.34 -8.00 11.38
C LEU A 83 -17.34 -6.98 11.97
N PHE A 84 -17.42 -5.72 11.57
CA PHE A 84 -16.53 -4.64 12.01
C PHE A 84 -17.27 -3.51 12.73
N GLU A 85 -18.46 -3.79 13.24
CA GLU A 85 -19.28 -2.77 13.93
C GLU A 85 -18.69 -2.45 15.31
N ARG A 86 -18.46 -1.17 15.57
CA ARG A 86 -18.08 -0.70 16.92
C ARG A 86 -19.33 -0.61 17.77
N LYS A 87 -19.40 -1.42 18.82
CA LYS A 87 -20.46 -1.34 19.81
C LYS A 87 -20.38 0.01 20.54
N HIS A 88 -21.36 0.87 20.30
CA HIS A 88 -21.55 2.10 21.08
C HIS A 88 -22.11 1.71 22.45
N TYR A 89 -21.25 1.19 23.33
CA TYR A 89 -21.58 1.13 24.75
C TYR A 89 -21.59 2.56 25.27
N HIS A 90 -22.73 3.23 25.17
CA HIS A 90 -23.01 4.34 26.05
C HIS A 90 -22.84 3.77 27.46
N LEU A 91 -21.82 4.25 28.17
CA LEU A 91 -21.60 4.05 29.59
C LEU A 91 -22.85 4.54 30.33
N ASN A 92 -23.89 3.72 30.39
CA ASN A 92 -24.96 3.88 31.36
C ASN A 92 -24.42 3.34 32.70
N ILE A 93 -23.44 4.06 33.26
CA ILE A 93 -23.08 3.96 34.67
C ILE A 93 -24.26 4.59 35.44
N ARG A 94 -25.38 3.88 35.50
CA ARG A 94 -26.47 4.02 36.47
C ARG A 94 -27.38 2.80 36.39
N GLY A 95 -27.08 1.82 37.25
CA GLY A 95 -28.09 0.96 37.86
C GLY A 95 -28.35 -0.40 37.21
N PRO A 96 -28.41 -1.50 38.00
CA PRO A 96 -28.64 -2.86 37.51
C PRO A 96 -30.12 -3.22 37.58
N THR A 97 -30.81 -3.42 36.45
CA THR A 97 -31.96 -4.32 36.38
C THR A 97 -32.26 -4.66 34.91
N SER A 98 -31.84 -5.83 34.46
CA SER A 98 -32.63 -6.59 33.50
C SER A 98 -32.68 -8.03 34.00
N THR A 99 -33.49 -8.19 35.03
CA THR A 99 -34.05 -9.44 35.50
C THR A 99 -34.62 -10.21 34.31
N THR A 100 -34.21 -11.48 34.25
CA THR A 100 -34.89 -12.60 33.60
C THR A 100 -36.42 -12.47 33.61
N SER A 101 -37.03 -12.53 32.43
CA SER A 101 -38.36 -13.10 32.20
C SER A 101 -38.37 -13.49 30.72
N GLY A 102 -38.49 -14.74 30.28
CA GLY A 102 -39.23 -15.84 30.88
C GLY A 102 -40.65 -15.82 30.28
N CYS A 103 -40.89 -16.83 29.42
CA CYS A 103 -42.13 -17.20 28.71
C CYS A 103 -42.44 -16.46 27.41
#